data_AF-A0A8R7V0U2-F1
#
_entry.id   AF-A0A8R7V0U2-F1
#
_cell.length_a   1.000
_cell.length_b   1.000
_cell.length_c   1.000
_cell.angle_alpha   90.00
_cell.angle_beta   90.00
_cell.angle_gamma   90.00
#
_symmetry.space_group_name_H-M   'P 1'
#
loop_
_entity.id
_entity.type
_entity.pdbx_description
1 polymer ?
#
loop_
_entity_poly.entity_id
_entity_poly.type
_entity_poly.pdbx_seq_one_letter_code
_entity_poly.pdbx_strand_id
1 'polypeptide(L)'
;MTTATPSLLLSLLGIGFDNLFCVCCSLQYIVRGGRNFFPLLPEAFKGVKQIGVIRWCSLVQSQAKNLKDSLLEAKSNIIVKIGLRKGSKSFEEALATGFTEESGTLGDIYETVLGRYLVLPFISDSA
;
A
#
# COMPACT_ATOMS: atom_id res chain seq x y z
N MET A 1 35.36 -21.05 26.95
CA MET A 1 34.76 -20.17 25.92
C MET A 1 33.45 -20.77 25.50
N THR A 2 32.36 -20.34 26.14
CA THR A 2 31.02 -20.89 25.95
C THR A 2 30.45 -20.31 24.65
N THR A 3 30.25 -21.13 23.63
CA THR A 3 29.62 -20.69 22.38
C THR A 3 28.16 -20.38 22.69
N ALA A 4 27.81 -19.09 22.75
CA ALA A 4 26.42 -18.67 22.81
C ALA A 4 25.69 -19.26 21.61
N THR A 5 24.61 -19.99 21.87
CA THR A 5 23.72 -20.47 20.80
C THR A 5 23.24 -19.26 19.99
N PRO A 6 23.07 -19.37 18.66
CA PRO A 6 22.63 -18.25 17.82
C PRO A 6 21.37 -17.56 18.34
N SER A 7 20.52 -18.29 19.08
CA SER A 7 19.33 -17.79 19.75
C SER A 7 19.59 -16.68 20.79
N LEU A 8 20.70 -16.74 21.52
CA LEU A 8 21.05 -15.77 22.57
C LEU A 8 21.66 -14.50 22.01
N LEU A 9 22.37 -14.58 20.89
CA LEU A 9 23.01 -13.42 20.26
C LEU A 9 21.99 -12.51 19.55
N LEU A 10 20.94 -13.10 18.93
CA LEU A 10 19.89 -12.35 18.25
C LEU A 10 18.85 -11.75 19.21
N SER A 11 18.54 -12.41 20.34
CA SER A 11 17.64 -11.85 21.35
C SER A 11 18.24 -10.60 22.03
N LEU A 12 19.57 -10.57 22.22
CA LEU A 12 20.32 -9.41 22.71
C LEU A 12 20.31 -8.22 21.72
N LEU A 13 20.11 -8.48 20.43
CA LEU A 13 19.96 -7.45 19.39
C LEU A 13 18.50 -6.99 19.22
N GLY A 14 17.55 -7.51 20.00
CA GLY A 14 16.13 -7.18 19.88
C GLY A 14 15.46 -7.76 18.62
N ILE A 15 16.12 -8.69 17.92
CA ILE A 15 15.59 -9.32 16.72
C ILE A 15 14.76 -10.53 17.15
N GLY A 16 13.44 -10.36 17.25
CA GLY A 16 12.51 -11.45 17.50
C GLY A 16 12.57 -12.50 16.38
N PHE A 17 12.71 -13.78 16.75
CA PHE A 17 12.75 -14.92 15.82
C PHE A 17 11.45 -15.10 15.01
N ASP A 18 10.37 -14.43 15.40
CA ASP A 18 9.02 -14.66 14.88
C ASP A 18 8.84 -14.25 13.40
N ASN A 19 9.81 -13.52 12.85
CA ASN A 19 9.82 -13.00 11.49
C ASN A 19 10.98 -13.55 10.64
N LEU A 20 11.77 -14.48 11.18
CA LEU A 20 12.89 -15.10 10.46
C LEU A 20 12.44 -16.44 9.88
N PHE A 21 12.42 -16.53 8.55
CA PHE A 21 11.99 -17.71 7.81
C PHE A 21 13.16 -18.32 7.03
N CYS A 22 13.37 -19.63 7.14
CA CYS A 22 14.46 -20.32 6.45
C CYS A 22 13.96 -20.91 5.13
N VAL A 23 14.57 -20.50 4.01
CA VAL A 23 14.33 -21.08 2.68
C VAL A 23 15.65 -21.66 2.18
N CYS A 24 15.71 -22.98 1.95
CA CYS A 24 16.92 -23.69 1.49
C CYS A 24 18.19 -23.30 2.28
N CYS A 25 18.13 -23.41 3.61
CA CYS A 25 19.21 -23.04 4.54
C CYS A 25 19.63 -21.56 4.53
N SER A 26 18.88 -20.68 3.88
CA SER A 26 19.07 -19.22 3.91
C SER A 26 18.00 -18.56 4.77
N LEU A 27 18.42 -17.73 5.72
CA LEU A 27 17.52 -16.99 6.62
C LEU A 27 17.03 -15.71 5.93
N GLN A 28 15.70 -15.52 5.90
CA GLN A 28 15.04 -14.35 5.33
C GLN A 28 14.14 -13.68 6.36
N TYR A 29 14.07 -12.35 6.32
CA TYR A 29 13.13 -11.60 7.14
C TYR A 29 11.82 -11.37 6.40
N ILE A 30 10.71 -11.61 7.10
CA ILE A 30 9.35 -11.34 6.60
C ILE A 30 8.61 -10.40 7.54
N VAL A 31 7.65 -9.66 7.01
CA VAL A 31 6.66 -8.95 7.82
C VAL A 31 5.34 -9.70 7.67
N ARG A 32 4.85 -10.29 8.76
CA ARG A 32 3.57 -10.99 8.76
C ARG A 32 2.43 -9.97 8.64
N GLY A 33 1.55 -10.18 7.66
CA GLY A 33 0.35 -9.37 7.48
C GLY A 33 -0.77 -9.76 8.46
N GLY A 34 -1.84 -8.96 8.49
CA GLY A 34 -3.01 -9.20 9.31
C GLY A 34 -3.79 -7.91 9.58
N ARG A 35 -5.12 -8.01 9.75
CA ARG A 35 -5.97 -6.83 10.01
C ARG A 35 -5.69 -6.18 11.37
N ASN A 36 -5.17 -6.96 12.33
CA ASN A 36 -4.70 -6.47 13.62
C ASN A 36 -3.58 -5.41 13.49
N PHE A 37 -2.93 -5.30 12.33
CA PHE A 37 -1.92 -4.27 12.06
C PHE A 37 -2.47 -3.01 11.38
N PHE A 38 -3.76 -2.96 11.01
CA PHE A 38 -4.36 -1.77 10.41
C PHE A 38 -4.24 -0.50 11.28
N PRO A 39 -4.31 -0.56 12.63
CA PRO A 39 -4.05 0.60 13.47
C PRO A 39 -2.65 1.23 13.30
N LEU A 40 -1.68 0.52 12.72
CA LEU A 40 -0.33 1.03 12.44
C LEU A 40 -0.24 1.77 11.10
N LEU A 41 -1.24 1.65 10.23
CA LEU A 41 -1.23 2.29 8.90
C LEU A 41 -1.10 3.83 8.95
N PRO A 42 -1.75 4.56 9.87
CA PRO A 42 -1.57 6.01 9.98
C PRO A 42 -0.12 6.41 10.30
N GLU A 43 0.58 5.60 11.09
CA GLU A 43 1.99 5.81 11.41
C GLU A 43 2.89 5.44 10.21
N ALA A 44 2.61 4.31 9.55
CA ALA A 44 3.34 3.87 8.36
C ALA A 44 3.26 4.89 7.20
N PHE A 45 2.12 5.58 7.08
CA PHE A 45 1.88 6.60 6.06
C PHE A 45 2.06 8.04 6.57
N LYS A 46 2.83 8.24 7.65
CA LYS A 46 3.07 9.58 8.20
C LYS A 46 3.60 10.54 7.14
N GLY A 47 2.90 11.66 6.95
CA GLY A 47 3.23 12.69 5.96
C GLY A 47 2.56 12.50 4.59
N VAL A 48 1.97 11.34 4.32
CA VAL A 48 1.16 11.08 3.13
C VAL A 48 -0.27 11.54 3.39
N LYS A 49 -0.80 12.44 2.54
CA LYS A 49 -2.20 12.89 2.65
C LYS A 49 -3.11 12.21 1.63
N GLN A 50 -2.55 11.77 0.50
CA GLN A 50 -3.28 11.00 -0.48
C GLN A 50 -2.35 9.99 -1.17
N ILE A 51 -2.95 8.90 -1.62
CA ILE A 51 -2.30 7.87 -2.42
C ILE A 51 -2.89 7.96 -3.82
N GLY A 52 -2.07 8.35 -4.79
CA GLY A 52 -2.44 8.43 -6.19
C GLY A 52 -2.24 7.08 -6.88
N VAL A 53 -3.32 6.47 -7.38
CA VAL A 53 -3.27 5.22 -8.13
C VAL A 53 -3.49 5.52 -9.60
N ILE A 54 -2.48 5.27 -10.44
CA ILE A 54 -2.53 5.63 -11.86
C ILE A 54 -2.87 4.40 -12.68
N ARG A 55 -3.81 4.59 -13.63
CA ARG A 55 -4.45 3.55 -14.46
C ARG A 55 -5.56 2.78 -13.74
N TRP A 56 -6.47 2.20 -14.53
CA TRP A 56 -7.50 1.26 -14.08
C TRP A 56 -7.37 -0.05 -14.84
N CYS A 57 -7.11 -1.14 -14.12
CA CYS A 57 -7.06 -2.52 -14.62
C CYS A 57 -7.43 -3.45 -13.46
N SER A 58 -7.78 -4.71 -13.72
CA SER A 58 -8.24 -5.67 -12.70
C SER A 58 -7.36 -5.71 -11.43
N LEU A 59 -6.02 -5.77 -11.60
CA LEU A 59 -5.09 -5.73 -10.47
C LEU A 59 -5.23 -4.42 -9.67
N VAL A 60 -5.27 -3.30 -10.38
CA VAL A 60 -5.33 -1.95 -9.80
C VAL A 60 -6.64 -1.72 -9.06
N GLN A 61 -7.75 -2.21 -9.60
CA GLN A 61 -9.07 -2.18 -8.96
C GLN A 61 -9.02 -2.84 -7.59
N SER A 62 -8.50 -4.07 -7.53
CA SER A 62 -8.38 -4.81 -6.27
C SER A 62 -7.47 -4.09 -5.27
N GLN A 63 -6.35 -3.53 -5.73
CA GLN A 63 -5.40 -2.85 -4.87
C GLN A 63 -5.93 -1.53 -4.33
N ALA A 64 -6.58 -0.72 -5.19
CA ALA A 64 -7.21 0.53 -4.78
C ALA A 64 -8.33 0.30 -3.76
N LYS A 65 -9.16 -0.72 -3.98
CA LYS A 65 -10.22 -1.11 -3.05
C LYS A 65 -9.63 -1.58 -1.71
N ASN A 66 -8.64 -2.48 -1.74
CA ASN A 66 -8.00 -2.98 -0.54
C ASN A 66 -7.35 -1.84 0.28
N LEU A 67 -6.71 -0.87 -0.38
CA LEU A 67 -6.15 0.30 0.28
C LEU A 67 -7.25 1.17 0.91
N LYS A 68 -8.31 1.48 0.16
CA LYS A 68 -9.45 2.26 0.64
C LYS A 68 -10.08 1.62 1.88
N ASP A 69 -10.37 0.32 1.81
CA ASP A 69 -11.01 -0.43 2.89
C ASP A 69 -10.10 -0.51 4.13
N SER A 70 -8.80 -0.77 3.95
CA SER A 70 -7.83 -0.86 5.06
C SER A 70 -7.63 0.48 5.76
N LEU A 71 -7.59 1.58 4.99
CA LEU A 71 -7.46 2.94 5.54
C LEU A 71 -8.74 3.38 6.27
N LEU A 72 -9.91 2.98 5.76
CA LEU A 72 -11.19 3.23 6.42
C LEU A 72 -11.29 2.49 7.75
N GLU A 73 -10.90 1.21 7.78
CA GLU A 73 -10.85 0.42 9.02
C GLU A 73 -9.84 1.01 10.04
N ALA A 74 -8.70 1.51 9.55
CA ALA A 74 -7.70 2.22 10.35
C ALA A 74 -8.13 3.64 10.79
N LYS A 75 -9.31 4.12 10.37
CA LYS A 75 -9.81 5.50 10.60
C LYS A 75 -8.82 6.57 10.17
N SER A 76 -8.10 6.32 9.08
CA SER A 76 -7.14 7.25 8.51
C SER A 76 -7.83 8.28 7.61
N ASN A 77 -7.30 9.50 7.57
CA ASN A 77 -7.78 10.58 6.71
C ASN A 77 -7.11 10.61 5.33
N ILE A 78 -6.38 9.54 4.98
CA ILE A 78 -5.65 9.43 3.71
C ILE A 78 -6.65 9.13 2.60
N ILE A 79 -6.62 9.93 1.54
CA ILE A 79 -7.50 9.77 0.39
C ILE A 79 -6.81 8.88 -0.66
N VAL A 80 -7.49 7.83 -1.12
CA VAL A 80 -7.04 7.06 -2.29
C VAL A 80 -7.68 7.67 -3.53
N LYS A 81 -6.88 8.27 -4.41
CA LYS A 81 -7.35 8.94 -5.63
C LYS A 81 -6.89 8.19 -6.87
N ILE A 82 -7.82 7.89 -7.76
CA ILE A 82 -7.56 7.25 -9.04
C ILE A 82 -7.29 8.32 -10.10
N GLY A 83 -6.15 8.21 -10.77
CA GLY A 83 -5.75 9.10 -11.88
C GLY A 83 -5.90 8.38 -13.21
N LEU A 84 -6.80 8.87 -14.06
CA LEU A 84 -7.03 8.36 -15.41
C LEU A 84 -6.84 9.47 -16.46
N ARG A 85 -6.46 9.08 -17.68
CA ARG A 85 -6.40 10.03 -18.80
C ARG A 85 -7.82 10.51 -19.13
N LYS A 86 -7.97 11.79 -19.48
CA LYS A 86 -9.22 12.32 -20.02
C LYS A 86 -9.74 11.45 -21.17
N GLY A 87 -11.02 11.09 -21.13
CA GLY A 87 -11.66 10.24 -22.14
C GLY A 87 -11.32 8.74 -22.03
N SER A 88 -10.72 8.29 -20.92
CA SER A 88 -10.49 6.87 -20.70
C SER A 88 -11.82 6.11 -20.57
N LYS A 89 -11.94 4.97 -21.26
CA LYS A 89 -13.10 4.05 -21.16
C LYS A 89 -13.30 3.51 -19.74
N SER A 90 -12.23 3.48 -18.95
CA SER A 90 -12.26 2.94 -17.60
C SER A 90 -12.80 3.92 -16.55
N PHE A 91 -13.21 5.12 -16.96
CA PHE A 91 -13.78 6.11 -16.05
C PHE A 91 -15.13 5.65 -15.47
N GLU A 92 -16.00 5.11 -16.32
CA GLU A 92 -17.30 4.55 -15.90
C GLU A 92 -17.13 3.38 -14.94
N GLU A 93 -16.14 2.52 -15.19
CA GLU A 93 -15.82 1.40 -14.29
C GLU A 93 -15.33 1.90 -12.91
N ALA A 94 -14.49 2.92 -12.89
CA ALA A 94 -14.03 3.52 -11.64
C ALA A 94 -15.18 4.14 -10.84
N LEU A 95 -16.08 4.86 -11.53
CA LEU A 95 -17.31 5.40 -10.94
C LEU A 95 -18.19 4.30 -10.33
N ALA A 96 -18.41 3.19 -11.07
CA ALA A 96 -19.21 2.06 -10.60
C ALA A 96 -18.66 1.38 -9.33
N THR A 97 -17.35 1.50 -9.08
CA THR A 97 -16.70 0.99 -7.87
C THR A 97 -16.66 2.00 -6.71
N GLY A 98 -17.28 3.17 -6.88
CA GLY A 98 -17.40 4.20 -5.84
C GLY A 98 -16.18 5.12 -5.72
N PHE A 99 -15.39 5.27 -6.78
CA PHE A 99 -14.42 6.35 -6.93
C PHE A 99 -15.04 7.46 -7.78
N THR A 100 -15.25 8.64 -7.22
CA THR A 100 -15.96 9.75 -7.89
C THR A 100 -15.17 11.05 -7.82
N GLU A 101 -15.41 11.94 -8.80
CA GLU A 101 -14.81 13.27 -8.80
C GLU A 101 -15.31 14.11 -7.61
N GLU A 102 -16.59 13.97 -7.26
CA GLU A 102 -17.23 14.66 -6.13
C GLU A 102 -16.61 14.33 -4.78
N SER A 103 -16.22 13.07 -4.58
CA SER A 103 -15.52 12.63 -3.36
C SER A 103 -14.01 12.94 -3.40
N GLY A 104 -13.51 13.52 -4.50
CA GLY A 104 -12.10 13.78 -4.72
C GLY A 104 -11.26 12.51 -4.94
N THR A 105 -11.90 11.36 -5.16
CA THR A 105 -11.23 10.05 -5.29
C THR A 105 -11.03 9.59 -6.73
N LEU A 106 -11.50 10.36 -7.71
CA LEU A 106 -11.26 10.17 -9.14
C LEU A 106 -10.85 11.50 -9.78
N GLY A 107 -9.95 11.48 -10.76
CA GLY A 107 -9.59 12.67 -11.52
C GLY A 107 -8.55 12.40 -12.60
N ASP A 108 -7.99 13.49 -13.17
CA ASP A 108 -6.94 13.40 -14.18
C ASP A 108 -5.61 12.91 -13.57
N ILE A 109 -4.77 12.30 -14.41
CA ILE A 109 -3.43 11.82 -14.01
C ILE A 109 -2.60 12.95 -13.40
N TYR A 110 -2.51 14.11 -14.05
CA TYR A 110 -1.63 15.18 -13.60
C TYR A 110 -2.10 15.76 -12.26
N GLU A 111 -3.41 15.98 -12.10
CA GLU A 111 -4.00 16.41 -10.83
C GLU A 111 -3.78 15.39 -9.71
N THR A 112 -3.78 14.10 -10.05
CA THR A 112 -3.57 13.02 -9.09
C THR A 112 -2.11 12.94 -8.64
N VAL A 113 -1.15 13.34 -9.49
CA VAL A 113 0.29 13.34 -9.17
C VAL A 113 0.72 14.60 -8.39
N LEU A 114 0.10 15.75 -8.66
CA LEU A 114 0.61 17.07 -8.23
C LEU A 114 0.55 17.41 -6.73
N GLY A 115 -0.10 16.61 -5.90
CA GLY A 115 -0.21 16.93 -4.47
C GLY A 115 0.64 16.04 -3.57
N ARG A 116 0.39 16.16 -2.26
CA ARG A 116 1.28 15.64 -1.20
C ARG A 116 1.08 14.14 -0.97
N TYR A 117 1.68 13.34 -1.86
CA TYR A 117 1.24 11.96 -2.07
C TYR A 117 2.35 10.90 -2.11
N LEU A 118 1.89 9.67 -1.98
CA LEU A 118 2.52 8.46 -2.54
C LEU A 118 1.85 8.16 -3.89
N VAL A 119 2.61 7.89 -4.95
CA VAL A 119 2.05 7.52 -6.27
C VAL A 119 2.36 6.06 -6.58
N LEU A 120 1.34 5.33 -7.04
CA LEU A 120 1.42 3.94 -7.49
C LEU A 120 1.17 3.88 -9.00
N PRO A 121 2.24 3.94 -9.83
CA PRO A 121 2.11 3.93 -11.28
C PRO A 121 1.95 2.50 -11.80
N PHE A 122 0.70 2.06 -12.04
CA PHE A 122 0.44 0.78 -12.71
C PHE A 122 0.47 0.92 -14.23
N ILE A 123 1.45 1.65 -14.75
CA ILE A 123 1.65 1.81 -16.19
C ILE A 123 2.35 0.58 -16.78
N SER A 124 2.33 0.46 -18.11
CA SER A 124 3.00 -0.66 -18.78
C SER A 124 4.49 -0.36 -18.69
N ASP A 125 5.34 -1.36 -18.53
CA ASP A 125 6.79 -1.15 -18.45
C ASP A 125 7.37 -0.52 -19.73
N SER A 126 6.68 -0.71 -20.85
CA SER A 126 7.04 -0.10 -22.14
C SER A 126 6.53 1.34 -22.35
N ALA A 127 5.87 1.94 -21.35
CA ALA A 127 5.15 3.21 -21.49
C ALA A 127 6.00 4.46 -21.27
#